data_AF-A0A851DEZ3-F1
#
_entry.id   AF-A0A851DEZ3-F1
#
_cell.length_a   1.000
_cell.length_b   1.000
_cell.length_c   1.000
_cell.angle_alpha   90.00
_cell.angle_beta   90.00
_cell.angle_gamma   90.00
#
_symmetry.space_group_name_H-M   'P 1'
#
loop_
_entity.id
_entity.type
_entity.pdbx_description
1 polymer ?
#
loop_
_entity_poly.entity_id
_entity_poly.type
_entity_poly.pdbx_seq_one_letter_code
_entity_poly.pdbx_strand_id
1 'polypeptide(L)'
;LKRMNKLPSPRFIVTHLRPENLPSSVFKNKAKILLLIRNPKDVTTSFYYFNNRMSPFPSYETWDDFFEAFMTKKMPWGCYFEYLSSWNKYADDENVMPITYEELKK
;
A
#
# COMPACT_ATOMS: atom_id res chain seq x y z
N LEU A 1 19.29 -2.59 -2.07
CA LEU A 1 19.73 -3.81 -1.34
C LEU A 1 20.88 -3.59 -0.35
N LYS A 2 21.98 -2.91 -0.72
CA LYS A 2 23.15 -2.67 0.19
C LYS A 2 22.79 -2.08 1.57
N ARG A 3 21.78 -1.20 1.66
CA ARG A 3 21.26 -0.66 2.93
C ARG A 3 20.61 -1.72 3.82
N MET A 4 19.88 -2.68 3.24
CA MET A 4 19.12 -3.69 3.98
C MET A 4 20.01 -4.72 4.70
N ASN A 5 21.23 -4.94 4.19
CA ASN A 5 22.23 -5.83 4.80
C ASN A 5 22.89 -5.23 6.04
N LYS A 6 22.77 -3.91 6.24
CA LYS A 6 23.34 -3.20 7.40
C LYS A 6 22.36 -3.08 8.57
N LEU A 7 21.08 -3.42 8.38
CA LEU A 7 20.07 -3.31 9.42
C LEU A 7 20.18 -4.52 10.37
N PRO A 8 20.24 -4.31 11.69
CA PRO A 8 20.25 -5.40 12.67
C PRO A 8 18.91 -6.16 12.67
N SER A 9 18.96 -7.41 13.12
CA SER A 9 17.76 -8.22 13.35
C SER A 9 17.13 -7.85 14.70
N PRO A 10 15.78 -7.81 14.83
CA PRO A 10 14.76 -8.03 13.79
C PRO A 10 14.54 -6.80 12.90
N ARG A 11 14.21 -7.02 11.62
CA ARG A 11 13.97 -5.95 10.64
C ARG A 11 12.47 -5.75 10.42
N PHE A 12 12.01 -4.51 10.62
CA PHE A 12 10.66 -4.08 10.29
C PHE A 12 10.69 -3.18 9.06
N ILE A 13 9.84 -3.48 8.09
CA ILE A 13 9.79 -2.78 6.81
C ILE A 13 8.34 -2.44 6.52
N VAL A 14 8.07 -1.18 6.20
CA VAL A 14 6.76 -0.71 5.74
C VAL A 14 6.87 -0.36 4.27
N THR A 15 5.89 -0.78 3.48
CA THR A 15 5.87 -0.52 2.04
C THR A 15 4.46 -0.53 1.47
N HIS A 16 4.24 0.25 0.41
CA HIS A 16 3.02 0.25 -0.40
C HIS A 16 3.21 -0.49 -1.73
N LEU A 17 4.32 -1.23 -1.89
CA LEU A 17 4.59 -1.98 -3.12
C LEU A 17 3.62 -3.16 -3.28
N ARG A 18 3.29 -3.44 -4.54
CA ARG A 18 2.61 -4.67 -4.96
C ARG A 18 3.56 -5.87 -4.87
N PRO A 19 3.06 -7.11 -4.69
CA PRO A 19 3.90 -8.28 -4.51
C PRO A 19 4.90 -8.51 -5.65
N GLU A 20 4.52 -8.21 -6.90
CA GLU A 20 5.39 -8.31 -8.08
C GLU A 20 6.63 -7.39 -8.05
N ASN A 21 6.58 -6.34 -7.23
CA ASN A 21 7.67 -5.38 -7.08
C ASN A 21 8.56 -5.69 -5.86
N LEU A 22 8.21 -6.70 -5.06
CA LEU A 22 9.00 -7.12 -3.91
C LEU A 22 10.09 -8.12 -4.33
N PRO A 23 11.25 -8.14 -3.63
CA PRO A 23 12.26 -9.17 -3.87
C PRO A 23 11.66 -10.57 -3.66
N SER A 24 11.92 -11.49 -4.59
CA SER A 24 11.40 -12.87 -4.50
C SER A 24 11.78 -13.59 -3.20
N SER A 25 12.86 -13.16 -2.54
CA SER A 25 13.30 -13.69 -1.25
C SER A 25 12.29 -13.45 -0.12
N VAL A 26 11.43 -12.43 -0.21
CA VAL A 26 10.37 -12.18 0.77
C VAL A 26 9.42 -13.37 0.83
N PHE A 27 8.98 -13.84 -0.34
CA PHE A 27 8.07 -15.00 -0.46
C PHE A 27 8.79 -16.33 -0.25
N LYS A 28 9.99 -16.51 -0.84
CA LYS A 28 10.79 -17.75 -0.67
C LYS A 28 11.15 -18.04 0.78
N ASN A 29 11.49 -17.00 1.55
CA ASN A 29 11.87 -17.14 2.95
C ASN A 29 10.67 -17.06 3.91
N LYS A 30 9.43 -17.03 3.40
CA LYS A 30 8.19 -16.93 4.17
C LYS A 30 8.24 -15.81 5.24
N ALA A 31 8.71 -14.63 4.83
CA ALA A 31 8.72 -13.48 5.73
C ALA A 31 7.29 -13.17 6.19
N LYS A 32 7.11 -12.84 7.47
CA LYS A 32 5.79 -12.46 8.01
C LYS A 32 5.35 -11.13 7.40
N ILE A 33 4.13 -11.09 6.87
CA ILE A 33 3.54 -9.92 6.21
C ILE A 33 2.24 -9.57 6.93
N LEU A 34 2.11 -8.32 7.34
CA LEU A 34 0.85 -7.73 7.77
C LEU A 34 0.30 -6.90 6.60
N LEU A 35 -0.83 -7.32 6.04
CA LEU A 35 -1.47 -6.63 4.92
C LEU A 35 -2.60 -5.75 5.45
N LEU A 36 -2.37 -4.45 5.55
CA LEU A 36 -3.38 -3.49 5.99
C LEU A 36 -4.26 -3.04 4.80
N ILE A 37 -5.57 -3.26 4.93
CA ILE A 37 -6.60 -2.89 3.96
C ILE A 37 -7.53 -1.85 4.59
N ARG A 38 -8.18 -1.02 3.78
CA ARG A 38 -9.14 -0.02 4.27
C ARG A 38 -10.25 0.15 3.24
N ASN A 39 -11.43 0.60 3.67
CA ASN A 39 -12.50 0.96 2.76
C ASN A 39 -11.99 1.94 1.68
N PRO A 40 -12.12 1.63 0.38
CA PRO A 40 -11.59 2.47 -0.70
C PRO A 40 -12.14 3.90 -0.66
N LYS A 41 -13.38 4.12 -0.24
CA LYS A 41 -13.96 5.47 -0.11
C LYS A 41 -13.16 6.31 0.88
N ASP A 42 -12.83 5.72 2.03
CA ASP A 42 -12.06 6.38 3.07
C ASP A 42 -10.58 6.54 2.68
N VAL A 43 -10.03 5.60 1.91
CA VAL A 43 -8.68 5.72 1.32
C VAL A 43 -8.62 6.91 0.37
N THR A 44 -9.57 7.03 -0.55
CA THR A 44 -9.61 8.13 -1.53
C THR A 44 -9.70 9.48 -0.80
N THR A 45 -10.58 9.62 0.19
CA THR A 45 -10.69 10.86 0.98
C THR A 45 -9.42 11.18 1.75
N SER A 46 -8.84 10.19 2.43
CA SER A 46 -7.58 10.38 3.14
C SER A 46 -6.43 10.78 2.21
N PHE A 47 -6.38 10.19 1.02
CA PHE A 47 -5.31 10.42 0.07
C PHE A 47 -5.39 11.80 -0.58
N TYR A 48 -6.59 12.31 -0.90
CA TYR A 48 -6.75 13.69 -1.36
C TYR A 48 -6.13 14.72 -0.41
N TYR A 49 -6.47 14.63 0.89
CA TYR A 49 -5.94 15.55 1.88
C TYR A 49 -4.44 15.35 2.11
N PHE A 50 -3.95 14.11 2.09
CA PHE A 50 -2.51 13.82 2.17
C PHE A 50 -1.77 14.45 0.99
N ASN A 51 -2.25 14.21 -0.23
CA ASN A 51 -1.64 14.65 -1.47
C ASN A 51 -1.59 16.19 -1.54
N ASN A 52 -2.67 16.87 -1.17
CA ASN A 52 -2.73 18.34 -1.19
C ASN A 52 -1.92 19.02 -0.06
N ARG A 53 -1.52 18.28 0.99
CA ARG A 53 -0.70 18.80 2.10
C ARG A 53 0.78 18.47 1.98
N MET A 54 1.14 17.54 1.11
CA MET A 54 2.51 17.03 0.99
C MET A 54 3.18 17.65 -0.24
N SER A 55 4.18 18.50 0.02
CA SER A 55 4.93 19.26 -1.01
C SER A 55 5.47 18.47 -2.22
N PRO A 56 5.87 17.18 -2.14
CA PRO A 56 6.38 16.48 -3.32
C PRO A 56 5.27 15.99 -4.28
N PHE A 57 3.99 16.11 -3.94
CA PHE A 57 2.90 15.62 -4.79
C PHE A 57 2.18 16.76 -5.52
N PRO A 58 1.70 16.53 -6.77
CA PRO A 58 0.90 17.52 -7.47
C PRO A 58 -0.37 17.81 -6.66
N SER A 59 -0.63 19.05 -6.29
CA SER A 59 -1.89 19.42 -5.66
C SER A 59 -3.04 19.37 -6.68
N TYR A 60 -4.19 18.88 -6.25
CA TYR A 60 -5.43 18.93 -7.03
C TYR A 60 -6.28 20.09 -6.55
N GLU A 61 -6.72 20.94 -7.48
CA GLU A 61 -7.54 22.12 -7.17
C GLU A 61 -8.93 21.70 -6.68
N THR A 62 -9.53 20.68 -7.30
CA THR A 62 -10.85 20.16 -6.93
C THR A 62 -10.81 18.70 -6.48
N TRP A 63 -11.86 18.29 -5.76
CA TRP A 63 -12.06 16.89 -5.39
C TRP A 63 -12.31 16.01 -6.62
N ASP A 64 -13.06 16.51 -7.60
CA ASP A 64 -13.43 15.74 -8.79
C ASP A 64 -12.22 15.43 -9.67
N ASP A 65 -11.29 16.38 -9.84
CA ASP A 65 -10.03 16.16 -10.57
C ASP A 65 -9.17 15.07 -9.89
N PHE A 66 -9.09 15.13 -8.56
CA PHE A 66 -8.40 14.10 -7.78
C PHE A 66 -9.07 12.74 -7.93
N PHE A 67 -10.41 12.70 -7.82
CA PHE A 67 -11.16 11.48 -7.90
C PHE A 67 -11.01 10.82 -9.28
N GLU A 68 -11.05 11.61 -10.36
CA GLU A 68 -10.77 11.12 -11.71
C GLU A 68 -9.36 10.54 -11.80
N ALA A 69 -8.34 11.24 -11.28
CA ALA A 69 -6.96 10.75 -11.29
C ALA A 69 -6.80 9.44 -10.48
N PHE A 70 -7.47 9.34 -9.33
CA PHE A 70 -7.51 8.15 -8.50
C PHE A 70 -8.10 6.95 -9.24
N MET A 71 -9.20 7.16 -9.96
CA MET A 71 -9.90 6.12 -10.72
C MET A 71 -9.17 5.75 -12.03
N THR A 72 -8.43 6.69 -12.63
CA THR A 72 -7.73 6.50 -13.91
C THR A 72 -6.26 6.08 -13.77
N LYS A 73 -5.87 5.54 -12.61
CA LYS A 73 -4.53 5.00 -12.31
C LYS A 73 -3.39 6.03 -12.41
N LYS A 74 -3.71 7.32 -12.34
CA LYS A 74 -2.72 8.42 -12.44
C LYS A 74 -2.03 8.71 -11.10
N MET A 75 -2.34 7.96 -10.04
CA MET A 75 -1.69 8.12 -8.74
C MET A 75 -0.26 7.55 -8.74
N PRO A 76 0.66 8.09 -7.92
CA PRO A 76 2.06 7.61 -7.82
C PRO A 76 2.21 6.11 -7.54
N TRP A 77 1.26 5.51 -6.82
CA TRP A 77 1.24 4.07 -6.50
C TRP A 77 0.35 3.24 -7.44
N GLY A 78 -0.15 3.85 -8.52
CA GLY A 78 -1.05 3.22 -9.48
C GLY A 78 -2.48 3.06 -8.94
N CYS A 79 -3.14 1.99 -9.35
CA CYS A 79 -4.53 1.73 -9.02
C CYS A 79 -4.67 0.97 -7.69
N TYR A 80 -5.45 1.52 -6.75
CA TYR A 80 -5.73 0.86 -5.47
C TYR A 80 -6.39 -0.51 -5.63
N PHE A 81 -7.31 -0.66 -6.59
CA PHE A 81 -8.00 -1.92 -6.85
C PHE A 81 -7.07 -2.99 -7.41
N GLU A 82 -6.11 -2.61 -8.25
CA GLU A 82 -5.06 -3.52 -8.72
C GLU A 82 -4.12 -3.92 -7.58
N TYR A 83 -3.78 -2.99 -6.69
CA TYR A 83 -3.01 -3.30 -5.49
C TYR A 83 -3.70 -4.37 -4.64
N LEU A 84 -5.00 -4.19 -4.36
CA LEU A 84 -5.79 -5.17 -3.62
C LEU A 84 -5.87 -6.51 -4.36
N SER A 85 -6.14 -6.49 -5.67
CA SER A 85 -6.24 -7.71 -6.48
C SER A 85 -4.92 -8.49 -6.53
N SER A 86 -3.78 -7.80 -6.65
CA SER A 86 -2.45 -8.45 -6.62
C SER A 86 -2.17 -9.09 -5.27
N TRP A 87 -2.49 -8.41 -4.17
CA TRP A 87 -2.28 -8.95 -2.82
C TRP A 87 -3.27 -10.05 -2.44
N ASN A 88 -4.50 -10.01 -2.96
CA ASN A 88 -5.53 -11.02 -2.70
C ASN A 88 -5.08 -12.44 -3.09
N LYS A 89 -4.15 -12.56 -4.06
CA LYS A 89 -3.56 -13.85 -4.47
C LYS A 89 -2.74 -14.53 -3.37
N TYR A 90 -2.34 -13.78 -2.35
CA TYR A 90 -1.51 -14.24 -1.23
C TYR A 90 -2.25 -14.14 0.11
N ALA A 91 -3.55 -13.77 0.11
CA ALA A 91 -4.29 -13.51 1.35
C ALA A 91 -4.46 -14.77 2.22
N ASP A 92 -4.42 -15.95 1.59
CA ASP A 92 -4.55 -17.26 2.26
C ASP A 92 -3.18 -17.89 2.62
N ASP A 93 -2.05 -17.23 2.31
CA ASP A 93 -0.73 -17.72 2.66
C ASP A 93 -0.51 -17.68 4.19
N GLU A 94 0.07 -18.74 4.75
CA GLU A 94 0.26 -18.89 6.21
C GLU A 94 1.09 -17.75 6.87
N ASN A 95 1.94 -17.08 6.09
CA ASN A 95 2.80 -16.00 6.54
C ASN A 95 2.24 -14.60 6.23
N VAL A 96 1.02 -14.50 5.71
CA VAL A 96 0.31 -13.25 5.42
C VAL A 96 -0.89 -13.13 6.34
N MET A 97 -1.01 -11.99 7.02
CA MET A 97 -2.17 -11.66 7.83
C MET A 97 -2.85 -10.41 7.27
N PRO A 98 -3.96 -10.57 6.53
CA PRO A 98 -4.83 -9.46 6.17
C PRO A 98 -5.50 -8.88 7.42
N ILE A 99 -5.53 -7.56 7.53
CA ILE A 99 -6.27 -6.84 8.56
C ILE A 99 -6.87 -5.58 7.96
N THR A 100 -8.06 -5.21 8.38
CA THR A 100 -8.68 -3.95 7.96
C THR A 100 -8.42 -2.83 8.97
N TYR A 101 -8.30 -1.61 8.49
CA TYR A 101 -8.22 -0.41 9.33
C TYR A 101 -9.45 -0.28 10.24
N GLU A 102 -10.62 -0.69 9.74
CA GLU A 102 -11.89 -0.65 10.44
C GLU A 102 -11.92 -1.62 11.63
N GLU A 103 -11.25 -2.79 11.53
CA GLU A 103 -11.07 -3.69 12.68
C GLU A 103 -10.16 -3.09 13.74
N LEU A 104 -9.11 -2.36 13.34
CA LEU A 104 -8.16 -1.72 14.27
C LEU A 104 -8.75 -0.51 15.01
N LYS A 105 -9.78 0.14 14.45
CA LYS A 105 -10.42 1.33 15.04
C LYS A 105 -11.46 0.98 16.11
N LYS A 106 -11.86 -0.29 16.22
CA LYS A 106 -12.86 -0.74 17.20
C LYS A 106 -12.38 -0.58 18.64
#